data_AF-A0A9W8I975-F1
#
_entry.id   AF-A0A9W8I975-F1
#
_cell.length_a   1.000
_cell.length_b   1.000
_cell.length_c   1.000
_cell.angle_alpha   90.00
_cell.angle_beta   90.00
_cell.angle_gamma   90.00
#
_symmetry.space_group_name_H-M   'P 1'
#
loop_
_entity.id
_entity.type
_entity.pdbx_description
1 polymer ?
#
loop_
_entity_poly.entity_id
_entity_poly.type
_entity_poly.pdbx_seq_one_letter_code
_entity_poly.pdbx_strand_id
1 'polypeptide(L)'
;MSKIVFYFDTQSTYSYMGFEFMEKYQKLWNIPVDYRPFNLNEVMANARNSFSPYKLPFMFADLKRTASITKIPFRGTPKTYPYDSSVALKTLQYIKLHHPDKLASAMRSLWQMEYVECKAPDSKDHVKSALQSVVDSAVIDQAMNDQECQQFVEQNTNDLKRMKGFGAPTILIRRMDSNTVPASQDMPPKGGFKSIRYERRLPKRGPSGIAMFAICGGLMTYGWYRVYLALDERRELEREKIWSRIHLTPMLIAEADRDEFRRRHAAVEREREIMKDVPGWVPGQSVYNGKRYAPDTIANIPLHQQPGFRKD
;
A
#
# COMPACT_ATOMS: atom_id res chain seq x y z
N MET A 1 19.67 8.41 38.52
CA MET A 1 19.90 7.68 37.25
C MET A 1 18.78 6.68 37.04
N SER A 2 18.24 6.52 35.83
CA SER A 2 17.20 5.52 35.57
C SER A 2 17.82 4.16 35.26
N LYS A 3 17.16 3.06 35.65
CA LYS A 3 17.56 1.68 35.33
C LYS A 3 16.36 0.94 34.73
N ILE A 4 16.60 0.16 33.67
CA ILE A 4 15.59 -0.71 33.07
C ILE A 4 15.75 -2.10 33.66
N VAL A 5 14.65 -2.71 34.11
CA VAL A 5 14.60 -4.10 34.55
C VAL A 5 13.76 -4.87 33.54
N PHE A 6 14.38 -5.85 32.89
CA PHE A 6 13.77 -6.63 31.82
C PHE A 6 13.50 -8.05 32.33
N TYR A 7 12.26 -8.34 32.69
CA TYR A 7 11.83 -9.69 33.06
C TYR A 7 11.53 -10.50 31.81
N PHE A 8 12.16 -11.67 31.70
CA PHE A 8 12.03 -12.53 30.54
C PHE A 8 11.94 -14.02 30.90
N ASP A 9 11.39 -14.78 29.95
CA ASP A 9 11.47 -16.23 29.91
C ASP A 9 11.98 -16.62 28.52
N THR A 10 12.83 -17.66 28.42
CA THR A 10 13.38 -18.09 27.13
C THR A 10 12.29 -18.57 26.19
N GLN A 11 11.24 -19.22 26.72
CA GLN A 11 10.11 -19.70 25.91
C GLN A 11 9.26 -18.57 25.28
N SER A 12 9.48 -17.30 25.63
CA SER A 12 8.67 -16.19 25.11
C SER A 12 9.27 -15.61 23.83
N THR A 13 8.57 -15.82 22.70
CA THR A 13 8.94 -15.25 21.39
C THR A 13 9.08 -13.72 21.43
N TYR A 14 8.19 -13.03 22.14
CA TYR A 14 8.25 -11.57 22.31
C TYR A 14 9.38 -11.14 23.25
N SER A 15 9.85 -12.01 24.16
CA SER A 15 11.02 -11.70 25.00
C SER A 15 12.30 -11.67 24.20
N TYR A 16 12.45 -12.59 23.23
CA TYR A 16 13.56 -12.55 22.27
C TYR A 16 13.56 -11.25 21.46
N MET A 17 12.42 -10.89 20.87
CA MET A 17 12.29 -9.65 20.10
C MET A 17 12.62 -8.43 20.99
N GLY A 18 12.06 -8.40 22.20
CA GLY A 18 12.30 -7.33 23.17
C GLY A 18 13.78 -7.22 23.58
N PHE A 19 14.46 -8.34 23.77
CA PHE A 19 15.88 -8.38 24.10
C PHE A 19 16.74 -7.76 23.00
N GLU A 20 16.57 -8.17 21.74
CA GLU A 20 17.37 -7.63 20.63
C GLU A 20 17.14 -6.13 20.45
N PHE A 21 15.93 -5.66 20.68
CA PHE A 21 15.64 -4.23 20.75
C PHE A 21 16.38 -3.55 21.90
N MET A 22 16.31 -4.08 23.12
CA MET A 22 17.01 -3.49 24.27
C MET A 22 18.52 -3.43 24.03
N GLU A 23 19.12 -4.49 23.48
CA GLU A 23 20.55 -4.53 23.18
C GLU A 23 20.99 -3.48 22.15
N LYS A 24 20.13 -3.20 21.16
CA LYS A 24 20.36 -2.15 20.16
C LYS A 24 20.24 -0.75 20.76
N TYR A 25 19.22 -0.51 21.59
CA TYR A 25 18.88 0.83 22.06
C TYR A 25 19.55 1.23 23.39
N GLN A 26 19.96 0.29 24.23
CA GLN A 26 20.65 0.61 25.50
C GLN A 26 21.92 1.44 25.27
N LYS A 27 22.63 1.18 24.17
CA LYS A 27 23.83 1.92 23.76
C LYS A 27 23.52 3.36 23.37
N LEU A 28 22.34 3.62 22.83
CA LEU A 28 21.88 4.95 22.42
C LEU A 28 21.33 5.74 23.62
N TRP A 29 20.61 5.07 24.52
CA TRP A 29 20.00 5.72 25.68
C TRP A 29 20.98 5.93 26.83
N ASN A 30 22.09 5.20 26.86
CA ASN A 30 23.03 5.17 27.97
C ASN A 30 22.33 4.83 29.31
N ILE A 31 21.39 3.87 29.26
CA ILE A 31 20.64 3.38 30.42
C ILE A 31 20.97 1.89 30.60
N PRO A 32 21.43 1.45 31.78
CA PRO A 32 21.71 0.05 32.03
C PRO A 32 20.43 -0.78 32.06
N VAL A 33 20.46 -1.94 31.41
CA VAL A 33 19.39 -2.93 31.38
C VAL A 33 19.77 -4.11 32.28
N ASP A 34 18.90 -4.48 33.21
CA ASP A 34 19.04 -5.62 34.12
C ASP A 34 18.08 -6.73 33.71
N TYR A 35 18.63 -7.74 33.03
CA TYR A 35 17.90 -8.91 32.55
C TYR A 35 17.62 -9.88 33.70
N ARG A 36 16.35 -10.21 33.94
CA ARG A 36 15.90 -11.07 35.04
C ARG A 36 15.11 -12.27 34.51
N PRO A 37 15.66 -13.50 34.59
CA PRO A 37 14.91 -14.70 34.24
C PRO A 37 13.82 -14.94 35.28
N PHE A 38 12.63 -15.33 34.81
CA PHE A 38 11.50 -15.72 35.65
C PHE A 38 10.69 -16.85 35.00
N ASN A 39 9.90 -17.56 35.79
CA ASN A 39 9.01 -18.61 35.29
C ASN A 39 7.68 -18.03 34.78
N LEU A 40 7.49 -18.02 33.46
CA LEU A 40 6.28 -17.45 32.85
C LEU A 40 5.01 -18.21 33.21
N ASN A 41 5.06 -19.55 33.31
CA ASN A 41 3.89 -20.36 33.58
C ASN A 41 3.28 -20.02 34.96
N GLU A 42 4.13 -19.82 35.96
CA GLU A 42 3.69 -19.42 37.30
C GLU A 42 3.10 -18.00 37.35
N VAL A 43 3.66 -17.06 36.58
CA VAL A 43 3.16 -15.68 36.53
C VAL A 43 1.81 -15.61 35.81
N MET A 44 1.66 -16.33 34.69
CA MET A 44 0.37 -16.43 33.98
C MET A 44 -0.71 -17.07 34.87
N ALA A 45 -0.36 -18.13 35.61
CA ALA A 45 -1.27 -18.76 36.56
C ALA A 45 -1.73 -17.79 37.67
N ASN A 46 -0.79 -17.04 38.26
CA ASN A 46 -1.10 -16.03 39.27
C ASN A 46 -1.99 -14.89 38.73
N ALA A 47 -1.73 -14.44 37.50
CA ALA A 47 -2.50 -13.39 36.84
C ALA A 47 -3.86 -13.86 36.29
N ARG A 48 -4.20 -15.16 36.42
CA ARG A 48 -5.36 -15.80 35.78
C ARG A 48 -5.41 -15.52 34.27
N ASN A 49 -4.24 -15.48 33.64
CA ASN A 49 -4.09 -15.22 32.23
C ASN A 49 -3.91 -16.55 31.49
N SER A 50 -4.81 -16.87 30.57
CA SER A 50 -4.80 -18.12 29.81
C SER A 50 -4.50 -17.86 28.34
N PHE A 51 -3.65 -18.71 27.77
CA PHE A 51 -3.32 -18.66 26.35
C PHE A 51 -4.53 -19.07 25.49
N SER A 52 -4.78 -18.32 24.40
CA SER A 52 -5.86 -18.60 23.45
C SER A 52 -5.30 -19.15 22.14
N PRO A 53 -5.63 -20.39 21.74
CA PRO A 53 -5.15 -20.98 20.48
C PRO A 53 -5.53 -20.17 19.24
N TYR A 54 -6.67 -19.48 19.26
CA TYR A 54 -7.14 -18.63 18.16
C TYR A 54 -6.21 -17.46 17.85
N LYS A 55 -5.35 -17.05 18.80
CA LYS A 55 -4.36 -15.99 18.61
C LYS A 55 -3.04 -16.50 18.02
N LEU A 56 -2.82 -17.82 17.90
CA LEU A 56 -1.58 -18.37 17.33
C LEU A 56 -1.31 -17.91 15.89
N PRO A 57 -2.28 -17.96 14.94
CA PRO A 57 -2.03 -17.52 13.57
C PRO A 57 -1.62 -16.04 13.50
N PHE A 58 -2.27 -15.20 14.32
CA PHE A 58 -1.93 -13.79 14.44
C PHE A 58 -0.53 -13.60 14.99
N MET A 59 -0.17 -14.30 16.07
CA MET A 59 1.17 -14.23 16.68
C MET A 59 2.26 -14.57 15.65
N PHE A 60 2.12 -15.65 14.90
CA PHE A 60 3.12 -16.02 13.88
C PHE A 60 3.19 -15.02 12.73
N ALA A 61 2.05 -14.49 12.26
CA ALA A 61 2.04 -13.46 11.24
C ALA A 61 2.73 -12.17 11.74
N ASP A 62 2.48 -11.78 12.99
CA ASP A 62 3.06 -10.58 13.60
C ASP A 62 4.57 -10.72 13.84
N LEU A 63 5.02 -11.88 14.31
CA LEU A 63 6.46 -12.15 14.50
C LEU A 63 7.21 -12.14 13.17
N LYS A 64 6.67 -12.76 12.11
CA LYS A 64 7.26 -12.71 10.76
C LYS A 64 7.32 -11.28 10.22
N ARG A 65 6.27 -10.49 10.44
CA ARG A 65 6.23 -9.07 10.06
C ARG A 65 7.24 -8.25 10.86
N THR A 66 7.34 -8.49 12.17
CA THR A 66 8.30 -7.79 13.04
C THR A 66 9.72 -8.09 12.60
N ALA A 67 10.05 -9.37 12.37
CA ALA A 67 11.35 -9.80 11.87
C ALA A 67 11.73 -9.15 10.53
N SER A 68 10.78 -9.01 9.60
CA SER A 68 11.07 -8.39 8.30
C SER A 68 11.38 -6.88 8.39
N ILE A 69 10.74 -6.18 9.33
CA ILE A 69 10.93 -4.75 9.62
C ILE A 69 12.24 -4.53 10.37
N THR A 70 12.48 -5.30 11.43
CA THR A 70 13.59 -5.07 12.37
C THR A 70 14.89 -5.71 11.93
N LYS A 71 14.81 -6.67 10.98
CA LYS A 71 15.91 -7.54 10.54
C LYS A 71 16.45 -8.46 11.65
N ILE A 72 15.66 -8.68 12.70
CA ILE A 72 15.95 -9.70 13.71
C ILE A 72 15.57 -11.06 13.10
N PRO A 73 16.49 -12.06 13.06
CA PRO A 73 16.20 -13.34 12.45
C PRO A 73 15.16 -14.10 13.27
N PHE A 74 14.09 -14.55 12.59
CA PHE A 74 13.04 -15.37 13.18
C PHE A 74 12.49 -16.31 12.10
N ARG A 75 12.56 -17.61 12.35
CA ARG A 75 12.08 -18.66 11.44
C ARG A 75 10.75 -19.25 11.93
N GLY A 76 10.62 -19.50 13.23
CA GLY A 76 9.44 -20.11 13.82
C GLY A 76 9.67 -20.51 15.28
N THR A 77 8.87 -21.44 15.77
CA THR A 77 9.01 -22.03 17.12
C THR A 77 9.37 -23.52 17.01
N PRO A 78 9.99 -24.10 18.04
CA PRO A 78 10.22 -25.55 18.12
C PRO A 78 8.90 -26.34 18.08
N LYS A 79 8.97 -27.62 17.68
CA LYS A 79 7.80 -28.52 17.68
C LYS A 79 7.27 -28.81 19.08
N THR A 80 8.15 -28.78 20.08
CA THR A 80 7.82 -29.02 21.50
C THR A 80 7.33 -27.76 22.22
N TYR A 81 7.04 -26.68 21.51
CA TYR A 81 6.57 -25.43 22.11
C TYR A 81 5.10 -25.55 22.59
N PRO A 82 4.76 -25.15 23.83
CA PRO A 82 5.64 -24.67 24.90
C PRO A 82 6.38 -25.82 25.62
N TYR A 83 7.61 -25.57 26.05
CA TYR A 83 8.51 -26.53 26.71
C TYR A 83 8.91 -26.05 28.11
N ASP A 84 9.57 -26.91 28.91
CA ASP A 84 10.11 -26.49 30.21
C ASP A 84 11.40 -25.68 30.04
N SER A 85 11.35 -24.39 30.34
CA SER A 85 12.49 -23.47 30.27
C SER A 85 13.35 -23.46 31.53
N SER A 86 13.03 -24.25 32.56
CA SER A 86 13.70 -24.22 33.87
C SER A 86 15.23 -24.33 33.80
N VAL A 87 15.75 -25.24 32.97
CA VAL A 87 17.19 -25.45 32.78
C VAL A 87 17.85 -24.20 32.18
N ALA A 88 17.24 -23.63 31.14
CA ALA A 88 17.76 -22.44 30.47
C ALA A 88 17.72 -21.22 31.41
N LEU A 89 16.62 -21.03 32.17
CA LEU A 89 16.47 -19.93 33.12
C LEU A 89 17.50 -19.99 34.25
N LYS A 90 17.71 -21.17 34.85
CA LYS A 90 18.73 -21.37 35.91
C LYS A 90 20.14 -21.11 35.37
N THR A 91 20.44 -21.62 34.18
CA THR A 91 21.75 -21.41 33.53
C THR A 91 22.01 -19.93 33.28
N LEU A 92 21.01 -19.18 32.77
CA LEU A 92 21.14 -17.74 32.54
C LEU A 92 21.26 -16.95 33.84
N GLN A 93 20.57 -17.37 34.92
CA GLN A 93 20.72 -16.76 36.24
C GLN A 93 22.13 -16.99 36.81
N TYR A 94 22.71 -18.17 36.63
CA TYR A 94 24.08 -18.46 37.05
C TYR A 94 25.12 -17.64 36.27
N ILE A 95 24.98 -17.58 34.94
CA ILE A 95 25.82 -16.74 34.08
C ILE A 95 25.73 -15.28 34.50
N LYS A 96 24.54 -14.79 34.86
CA LYS A 96 24.39 -13.42 35.34
C LYS A 96 25.18 -13.14 36.63
N LEU A 97 25.27 -14.09 37.54
CA LEU A 97 25.97 -13.92 38.82
C LEU A 97 27.49 -14.03 38.66
N HIS A 98 27.97 -15.00 37.88
CA HIS A 98 29.39 -15.33 37.79
C HIS A 98 30.10 -14.78 36.54
N HIS A 99 29.37 -14.57 35.44
CA HIS A 99 29.90 -14.14 34.14
C HIS A 99 28.98 -13.11 33.45
N PRO A 100 28.71 -11.95 34.09
CA PRO A 100 27.72 -10.98 33.61
C PRO A 100 28.02 -10.42 32.21
N ASP A 101 29.29 -10.38 31.82
CA ASP A 101 29.79 -9.98 30.50
C ASP A 101 29.33 -10.93 29.37
N LYS A 102 29.09 -12.20 29.70
CA LYS A 102 28.66 -13.24 28.76
C LYS A 102 27.15 -13.40 28.66
N LEU A 103 26.37 -12.78 29.56
CA LEU A 103 24.92 -12.97 29.67
C LEU A 103 24.19 -12.66 28.36
N ALA A 104 24.43 -11.50 27.76
CA ALA A 104 23.75 -11.09 26.52
C ALA A 104 24.07 -12.05 25.36
N SER A 105 25.32 -12.50 25.25
CA SER A 105 25.74 -13.48 24.24
C SER A 105 25.08 -14.84 24.48
N ALA A 106 24.98 -15.29 25.73
CA ALA A 106 24.32 -16.54 26.09
C ALA A 106 22.81 -16.50 25.78
N MET A 107 22.12 -15.42 26.17
CA MET A 107 20.69 -15.20 25.84
C MET A 107 20.45 -15.24 24.34
N ARG A 108 21.28 -14.53 23.56
CA ARG A 108 21.21 -14.53 22.09
C ARG A 108 21.41 -15.91 21.50
N SER A 109 22.39 -16.68 21.99
CA SER A 109 22.67 -18.03 21.46
C SER A 109 21.52 -19.01 21.71
N LEU A 110 20.91 -18.96 22.91
CA LEU A 110 19.73 -19.77 23.23
C LEU A 110 18.54 -19.42 22.32
N TRP A 111 18.26 -18.14 22.11
CA TRP A 111 17.16 -17.74 21.23
C TRP A 111 17.44 -17.97 19.74
N GLN A 112 18.70 -17.96 19.31
CA GLN A 112 19.09 -18.40 17.95
C GLN A 112 18.74 -19.88 17.75
N MET A 113 19.15 -20.76 18.69
CA MET A 113 18.76 -22.17 18.65
C MET A 113 17.23 -22.32 18.64
N GLU A 114 16.52 -21.55 19.47
CA GLU A 114 15.07 -21.70 19.62
C GLU A 114 14.28 -21.19 18.43
N TYR A 115 14.55 -19.96 17.97
CA TYR A 115 13.68 -19.27 17.01
C TYR A 115 14.24 -19.18 15.59
N VAL A 116 15.53 -19.51 15.40
CA VAL A 116 16.17 -19.56 14.08
C VAL A 116 16.38 -21.01 13.65
N GLU A 117 16.94 -21.85 14.52
CA GLU A 117 17.07 -23.29 14.26
C GLU A 117 15.81 -24.09 14.57
N CYS A 118 14.86 -23.51 15.30
CA CYS A 118 13.61 -24.17 15.72
C CYS A 118 13.82 -25.41 16.60
N LYS A 119 14.81 -25.37 17.51
CA LYS A 119 15.10 -26.45 18.48
C LYS A 119 14.92 -25.95 19.92
N ALA A 120 14.19 -26.69 20.74
CA ALA A 120 13.93 -26.27 22.11
C ALA A 120 15.15 -26.52 23.02
N PRO A 121 15.56 -25.56 23.86
CA PRO A 121 16.56 -25.76 24.91
C PRO A 121 15.93 -26.41 26.17
N ASP A 122 15.24 -27.54 25.98
CA ASP A 122 14.46 -28.25 27.01
C ASP A 122 15.28 -29.27 27.83
N SER A 123 16.55 -29.50 27.46
CA SER A 123 17.45 -30.43 28.14
C SER A 123 18.81 -29.79 28.43
N LYS A 124 19.55 -30.36 29.39
CA LYS A 124 20.92 -29.92 29.71
C LYS A 124 21.83 -30.00 28.48
N ASP A 125 21.70 -31.04 27.67
CA ASP A 125 22.53 -31.24 26.49
C ASP A 125 22.21 -30.23 25.38
N HIS A 126 20.94 -29.88 25.21
CA HIS A 126 20.55 -28.80 24.28
C HIS A 126 21.09 -27.44 24.73
N VAL A 127 20.99 -27.12 26.03
CA VAL A 127 21.56 -25.88 26.58
C VAL A 127 23.09 -25.84 26.44
N LYS A 128 23.78 -26.96 26.71
CA LYS A 128 25.24 -27.09 26.49
C LYS A 128 25.60 -26.87 25.03
N SER A 129 24.86 -27.48 24.10
CA SER A 129 25.07 -27.32 22.66
C SER A 129 24.85 -25.86 22.21
N ALA A 130 23.84 -25.18 22.73
CA ALA A 130 23.59 -23.77 22.42
C ALA A 130 24.69 -22.84 22.95
N LEU A 131 25.27 -23.16 24.09
CA LEU A 131 26.18 -22.28 24.81
C LEU A 131 27.67 -22.63 24.65
N GLN A 132 27.99 -23.68 23.90
CA GLN A 132 29.37 -24.16 23.69
C GLN A 132 30.35 -23.08 23.19
N SER A 133 29.86 -22.08 22.44
CA SER A 133 30.66 -20.98 21.91
C SER A 133 30.81 -19.80 22.88
N VAL A 134 30.11 -19.81 24.01
CA VAL A 134 30.02 -18.70 24.96
C VAL A 134 30.63 -19.06 26.32
N VAL A 135 30.26 -20.22 26.87
CA VAL A 135 30.69 -20.70 28.19
C VAL A 135 31.08 -22.17 28.16
N ASP A 136 31.94 -22.57 29.10
CA ASP A 136 32.33 -23.97 29.26
C ASP A 136 31.15 -24.82 29.71
N SER A 137 31.13 -26.08 29.27
CA SER A 137 30.04 -27.03 29.58
C SER A 137 29.83 -27.25 31.08
N ALA A 138 30.89 -27.09 31.89
CA ALA A 138 30.86 -27.20 33.35
C ALA A 138 29.97 -26.15 34.02
N VAL A 139 29.83 -24.96 33.42
CA VAL A 139 28.99 -23.87 33.96
C VAL A 139 27.53 -24.30 34.03
N ILE A 140 27.05 -25.08 33.06
CA ILE A 140 25.66 -25.57 33.03
C ILE A 140 25.44 -26.59 34.15
N ASP A 141 26.40 -27.49 34.38
CA ASP A 141 26.30 -28.48 35.45
C ASP A 141 26.35 -27.82 36.84
N GLN A 142 27.19 -26.79 37.01
CA GLN A 142 27.24 -25.98 38.22
C GLN A 142 25.94 -25.21 38.45
N ALA A 143 25.41 -24.54 37.42
CA ALA A 143 24.15 -23.79 37.49
C ALA A 143 22.96 -24.66 37.90
N MET A 144 22.95 -25.94 37.50
CA MET A 144 21.88 -26.88 37.83
C MET A 144 21.95 -27.42 39.25
N ASN A 145 23.15 -27.43 39.86
CA ASN A 145 23.37 -27.85 41.24
C ASN A 145 23.30 -26.67 42.22
N ASP A 146 23.33 -25.44 41.72
CA ASP A 146 23.28 -24.24 42.53
C ASP A 146 21.85 -23.91 42.98
N GLN A 147 21.63 -24.07 44.28
CA GLN A 147 20.34 -23.79 44.92
C GLN A 147 20.08 -22.28 45.02
N GLU A 148 21.11 -21.44 45.06
CA GLU A 148 21.00 -19.99 45.10
C GLU A 148 20.40 -19.45 43.80
N CYS A 149 20.86 -19.97 42.65
CA CYS A 149 20.29 -19.63 41.34
C CYS A 149 18.80 -19.96 41.24
N GLN A 150 18.39 -21.11 41.76
CA GLN A 150 16.97 -21.46 41.81
C GLN A 150 16.17 -20.47 42.67
N GLN A 151 16.66 -20.13 43.85
CA GLN A 151 16.02 -19.15 44.73
C GLN A 151 15.90 -17.77 44.08
N PHE A 152 16.92 -17.33 43.32
CA PHE A 152 16.86 -16.06 42.59
C PHE A 152 15.80 -16.06 41.48
N VAL A 153 15.64 -17.15 40.73
CA VAL A 153 14.59 -17.26 39.70
C VAL A 153 13.21 -17.26 40.36
N GLU A 154 13.04 -17.98 41.47
CA GLU A 154 11.79 -17.98 42.25
C GLU A 154 11.50 -16.59 42.84
N GLN A 155 12.51 -15.89 43.35
CA GLN A 155 12.38 -14.52 43.84
C GLN A 155 11.97 -13.56 42.72
N ASN A 156 12.62 -13.60 41.56
CA ASN A 156 12.25 -12.78 40.40
C ASN A 156 10.79 -13.04 39.98
N THR A 157 10.37 -14.30 40.01
CA THR A 157 9.00 -14.73 39.70
C THR A 157 8.00 -14.17 40.72
N ASN A 158 8.31 -14.28 42.01
CA ASN A 158 7.47 -13.78 43.10
C ASN A 158 7.40 -12.25 43.14
N ASP A 159 8.50 -11.57 42.86
CA ASP A 159 8.54 -10.11 42.70
C ASP A 159 7.59 -9.69 41.56
N LEU A 160 7.64 -10.38 40.42
CA LEU A 160 6.78 -10.08 39.28
C LEU A 160 5.30 -10.34 39.60
N LYS A 161 4.98 -11.42 40.32
CA LYS A 161 3.63 -11.69 40.83
C LYS A 161 3.13 -10.57 41.75
N ARG A 162 3.96 -10.08 42.67
CA ARG A 162 3.64 -8.96 43.58
C ARG A 162 3.38 -7.65 42.82
N MET A 163 4.14 -7.42 41.76
CA MET A 163 3.97 -6.26 40.86
C MET A 163 2.80 -6.41 39.87
N LYS A 164 2.00 -7.49 39.99
CA LYS A 164 0.87 -7.80 39.08
C LYS A 164 1.29 -7.93 37.61
N GLY A 165 2.51 -8.42 37.36
CA GLY A 165 2.94 -8.82 36.03
C GLY A 165 2.08 -9.99 35.51
N PHE A 166 1.78 -10.01 34.22
CA PHE A 166 0.81 -10.95 33.62
C PHE A 166 1.35 -11.77 32.44
N GLY A 167 2.61 -11.56 32.04
CA GLY A 167 3.21 -12.23 30.89
C GLY A 167 4.67 -11.82 30.67
N ALA A 168 5.21 -12.21 29.51
CA ALA A 168 6.58 -11.92 29.10
C ALA A 168 6.64 -11.26 27.70
N PRO A 169 7.57 -10.31 27.45
CA PRO A 169 8.44 -9.70 28.45
C PRO A 169 7.67 -8.70 29.32
N THR A 170 8.12 -8.50 30.56
CA THR A 170 7.66 -7.37 31.39
C THR A 170 8.83 -6.44 31.65
N ILE A 171 8.71 -5.19 31.22
CA ILE A 171 9.78 -4.19 31.31
C ILE A 171 9.37 -3.13 32.33
N LEU A 172 10.22 -2.92 33.33
CA LEU A 172 10.04 -1.90 34.34
C LEU A 172 11.14 -0.85 34.24
N ILE A 173 10.74 0.42 34.32
CA ILE A 173 11.69 1.54 34.36
C ILE A 173 11.69 2.06 35.79
N ARG A 174 12.81 1.87 36.50
CA ARG A 174 13.00 2.43 37.83
C ARG A 174 13.75 3.75 37.71
N ARG A 175 13.09 4.84 38.07
CA ARG A 175 13.75 6.12 38.29
C ARG A 175 14.31 6.12 39.70
N MET A 176 15.64 6.19 39.86
CA MET A 176 16.28 6.10 41.19
C MET A 176 15.99 7.30 42.10
N ASP A 177 15.27 8.32 41.61
CA ASP A 177 14.90 9.50 42.39
C ASP A 177 13.74 9.21 43.38
N SER A 178 13.15 8.01 43.36
CA SER A 178 12.08 7.60 44.28
C SER A 178 12.37 6.23 44.88
N ASN A 179 12.85 6.20 46.12
CA ASN A 179 13.02 4.97 46.94
C ASN A 179 11.67 4.34 47.38
N THR A 180 10.55 4.87 46.91
CA THR A 180 9.23 4.32 47.16
C THR A 180 8.93 3.24 46.11
N VAL A 181 8.68 2.01 46.56
CA VAL A 181 7.80 1.08 45.82
C VAL A 181 6.63 1.93 45.31
N PRO A 182 6.32 1.96 44.00
CA PRO A 182 5.16 2.71 43.53
C PRO A 182 3.98 2.18 44.34
N ALA A 183 3.42 3.02 45.20
CA ALA A 183 2.28 2.64 46.02
C ALA A 183 1.26 2.00 45.08
N SER A 184 0.80 0.78 45.39
CA SER A 184 -0.37 0.23 44.72
C SER A 184 -1.43 1.30 44.83
N GLN A 185 -1.69 1.98 43.71
CA GLN A 185 -2.56 3.14 43.71
C GLN A 185 -3.98 2.60 43.80
N ASP A 186 -4.41 2.31 45.04
CA ASP A 186 -5.72 1.75 45.33
C ASP A 186 -6.81 2.82 45.25
N MET A 187 -6.44 4.10 45.41
CA MET A 187 -7.34 5.24 45.28
C MET A 187 -7.02 6.12 44.05
N PRO A 188 -8.03 6.71 43.39
CA PRO A 188 -7.81 7.67 42.32
C PRO A 188 -6.87 8.81 42.79
N PRO A 189 -5.98 9.33 41.94
CA PRO A 189 -5.16 10.49 42.27
C PRO A 189 -6.04 11.65 42.75
N LYS A 190 -5.57 12.50 43.67
CA LYS A 190 -6.35 13.63 44.24
C LYS A 190 -6.94 14.62 43.20
N GLY A 191 -6.50 14.55 41.94
CA GLY A 191 -7.04 15.32 40.80
C GLY A 191 -7.87 14.52 39.79
N GLY A 192 -8.27 13.29 40.13
CA GLY A 192 -8.94 12.36 39.22
C GLY A 192 -8.00 11.79 38.15
N PHE A 193 -8.50 10.82 37.38
CA PHE A 193 -7.80 10.36 36.19
C PHE A 193 -7.90 11.42 35.10
N LYS A 194 -6.82 11.61 34.34
CA LYS A 194 -6.88 12.39 33.10
C LYS A 194 -7.96 11.77 32.23
N SER A 195 -8.89 12.59 31.71
CA SER A 195 -9.96 12.08 30.85
C SER A 195 -9.34 11.31 29.69
N ILE A 196 -9.60 10.00 29.67
CA ILE A 196 -9.28 9.17 28.53
C ILE A 196 -10.19 9.66 27.42
N ARG A 197 -9.61 10.26 26.38
CA ARG A 197 -10.37 10.63 25.19
C ARG A 197 -10.78 9.34 24.50
N TYR A 198 -11.96 8.83 24.84
CA TYR A 198 -12.61 7.69 24.19
C TYR A 198 -13.05 8.03 22.76
N GLU A 199 -13.03 9.31 22.41
CA GLU A 199 -13.23 9.77 21.04
C GLU A 199 -12.19 9.15 20.12
N ARG A 200 -12.68 8.34 19.19
CA ARG A 200 -11.91 7.78 18.10
C ARG A 200 -11.28 8.94 17.32
N ARG A 201 -9.97 9.15 17.45
CA ARG A 201 -9.18 10.08 16.62
C ARG A 201 -9.07 9.55 15.20
N LEU A 202 -10.21 9.46 14.52
CA LEU A 202 -10.22 9.34 13.07
C LEU A 202 -9.64 10.64 12.51
N PRO A 203 -8.81 10.58 11.46
CA PRO A 203 -8.52 11.78 10.69
C PRO A 203 -9.85 12.46 10.36
N LYS A 204 -9.90 13.80 10.45
CA LYS A 204 -11.11 14.55 10.12
C LYS A 204 -11.60 14.04 8.77
N ARG A 205 -12.87 13.60 8.71
CA ARG A 205 -13.51 13.22 7.44
C ARG A 205 -13.20 14.35 6.46
N GLY A 206 -12.88 13.98 5.23
CA GLY A 206 -12.47 14.92 4.18
C GLY A 206 -13.49 16.05 3.95
N PRO A 207 -13.29 16.89 2.92
CA PRO A 207 -14.18 18.02 2.64
C PRO A 207 -15.65 17.61 2.75
N SER A 208 -16.44 18.46 3.42
CA SER A 208 -17.88 18.22 3.62
C SER A 208 -18.55 17.88 2.29
N GLY A 209 -19.56 16.99 2.31
CA GLY A 209 -20.28 16.61 1.08
C GLY A 209 -20.81 17.83 0.33
N ILE A 210 -21.28 18.85 1.05
CA ILE A 210 -21.73 20.13 0.47
C ILE A 210 -20.58 20.86 -0.25
N ALA A 211 -19.37 20.85 0.33
CA ALA A 211 -18.19 21.46 -0.31
C ALA A 211 -17.81 20.71 -1.59
N MET A 212 -17.90 19.39 -1.59
CA MET A 212 -17.67 18.58 -2.80
C MET A 212 -18.71 18.87 -3.89
N PHE A 213 -20.00 18.96 -3.52
CA PHE A 213 -21.06 19.31 -4.46
C PHE A 213 -20.91 20.74 -5.00
N ALA A 214 -20.48 21.70 -4.17
CA ALA A 214 -20.22 23.06 -4.61
C ALA A 214 -19.08 23.12 -5.65
N ILE A 215 -18.00 22.37 -5.43
CA ILE A 215 -16.88 22.29 -6.37
C ILE A 215 -17.32 21.65 -7.70
N CYS A 216 -17.99 20.49 -7.63
CA CYS A 216 -18.52 19.83 -8.83
C CYS A 216 -19.51 20.72 -9.58
N GLY A 217 -20.41 21.38 -8.85
CA GLY A 217 -21.37 22.32 -9.41
C GLY A 217 -20.68 23.48 -10.13
N GLY A 218 -19.66 24.09 -9.52
CA GLY A 218 -18.88 25.18 -10.12
C GLY A 218 -18.16 24.77 -11.40
N LEU A 219 -17.57 23.56 -11.44
CA LEU A 219 -16.94 23.04 -12.66
C LEU A 219 -17.97 22.77 -13.77
N MET A 220 -19.13 22.23 -13.42
CA MET A 220 -20.21 22.00 -14.38
C MET A 220 -20.79 23.30 -14.93
N THR A 221 -21.07 24.29 -14.08
CA THR A 221 -21.61 25.58 -14.54
C THR A 221 -20.63 26.31 -15.44
N TYR A 222 -19.33 26.29 -15.13
CA TYR A 222 -18.30 26.84 -16.00
C TYR A 222 -18.20 26.11 -17.34
N GLY A 223 -18.26 24.76 -17.33
CA GLY A 223 -18.28 23.96 -18.55
C GLY A 223 -19.46 24.31 -19.46
N TRP A 224 -20.66 24.39 -18.89
CA TRP A 224 -21.87 24.78 -19.62
C TRP A 224 -21.80 26.21 -20.17
N TYR A 225 -21.24 27.16 -19.42
CA TYR A 225 -21.01 28.51 -19.89
C TYR A 225 -20.10 28.55 -21.13
N ARG A 226 -19.00 27.79 -21.12
CA ARG A 226 -18.08 27.69 -22.27
C ARG A 226 -18.73 27.04 -23.49
N VAL A 227 -19.56 26.02 -23.29
CA VAL A 227 -20.32 25.38 -24.38
C VAL A 227 -21.33 26.36 -24.98
N TYR A 228 -22.01 27.15 -24.17
CA TYR A 228 -22.96 28.15 -24.66
C TYR A 228 -22.30 29.18 -25.58
N LEU A 229 -21.16 29.74 -25.17
CA LEU A 229 -20.39 30.66 -26.01
C LEU A 229 -19.97 30.02 -27.34
N ALA A 230 -19.50 28.77 -27.31
CA ALA A 230 -19.10 28.05 -28.52
C ALA A 230 -20.29 27.73 -29.45
N LEU A 231 -21.48 27.49 -28.90
CA LEU A 231 -22.69 27.29 -29.70
C LEU A 231 -23.12 28.57 -30.41
N ASP A 232 -22.94 29.72 -29.78
CA ASP A 232 -23.27 31.01 -30.39
C ASP A 232 -22.33 31.32 -31.57
N GLU A 233 -21.02 31.12 -31.36
CA GLU A 233 -20.00 31.22 -32.41
C GLU A 233 -20.28 30.26 -33.57
N ARG A 234 -20.67 29.01 -33.30
CA ARG A 234 -21.04 28.05 -34.35
C ARG A 234 -22.25 28.51 -35.16
N ARG A 235 -23.27 29.09 -34.53
CA ARG A 235 -24.44 29.62 -35.23
C ARG A 235 -24.05 30.81 -36.12
N GLU A 236 -23.13 31.66 -35.66
CA GLU A 236 -22.59 32.75 -36.46
C GLU A 236 -21.88 32.24 -37.72
N LEU A 237 -20.97 31.29 -37.56
CA LEU A 237 -20.27 30.68 -38.68
C LEU A 237 -21.21 29.97 -39.66
N GLU A 238 -22.24 29.28 -39.15
CA GLU A 238 -23.26 28.65 -40.00
C GLU A 238 -24.08 29.70 -40.76
N ARG A 239 -24.46 30.81 -40.12
CA ARG A 239 -25.12 31.94 -40.79
C ARG A 239 -24.23 32.50 -41.90
N GLU A 240 -22.96 32.81 -41.62
CA GLU A 240 -22.01 33.31 -42.61
C GLU A 240 -21.83 32.34 -43.79
N LYS A 241 -21.77 31.03 -43.50
CA LYS A 241 -21.70 29.99 -44.53
C LYS A 241 -22.98 29.93 -45.38
N ILE A 242 -24.15 30.08 -44.79
CA ILE A 242 -25.43 30.12 -45.52
C ILE A 242 -25.48 31.38 -46.39
N TRP A 243 -25.11 32.54 -45.83
CA TRP A 243 -25.05 33.80 -46.58
C TRP A 243 -24.07 33.73 -47.75
N SER A 244 -22.86 33.20 -47.54
CA SER A 244 -21.89 33.04 -48.64
C SER A 244 -22.43 32.11 -49.73
N ARG A 245 -23.11 31.03 -49.36
CA ARG A 245 -23.79 30.15 -50.33
C ARG A 245 -24.88 30.89 -51.10
N ILE A 246 -25.81 31.57 -50.43
CA ILE A 246 -26.90 32.32 -51.09
C ILE A 246 -26.35 33.29 -52.15
N HIS A 247 -25.22 33.95 -51.88
CA HIS A 247 -24.60 34.89 -52.81
C HIS A 247 -23.77 34.23 -53.91
N LEU A 248 -23.02 33.16 -53.60
CA LEU A 248 -22.09 32.54 -54.56
C LEU A 248 -22.75 31.47 -55.42
N THR A 249 -23.69 30.69 -54.89
CA THR A 249 -24.29 29.56 -55.62
C THR A 249 -24.99 29.98 -56.90
N PRO A 250 -25.74 31.10 -56.98
CA PRO A 250 -26.36 31.50 -58.24
C PRO A 250 -25.32 31.85 -59.32
N MET A 251 -24.21 32.49 -58.93
CA MET A 251 -23.11 32.78 -59.85
C MET A 251 -22.44 31.50 -60.35
N LEU A 252 -22.15 30.55 -59.46
CA LEU A 252 -21.52 29.28 -59.82
C LEU A 252 -22.43 28.41 -60.70
N ILE A 253 -23.73 28.38 -60.42
CA ILE A 253 -24.72 27.68 -61.25
C ILE A 253 -24.81 28.35 -62.62
N ALA A 254 -24.85 29.69 -62.68
CA ALA A 254 -24.87 30.40 -63.95
C ALA A 254 -23.62 30.13 -64.82
N GLU A 255 -22.43 30.03 -64.22
CA GLU A 255 -21.21 29.63 -64.94
C GLU A 255 -21.26 28.15 -65.36
N ALA A 256 -21.77 27.26 -64.52
CA ALA A 256 -21.96 25.85 -64.88
C ALA A 256 -22.96 25.65 -66.02
N ASP A 257 -24.09 26.36 -66.01
CA ASP A 257 -25.11 26.33 -67.07
C ASP A 257 -24.55 26.87 -68.39
N ARG A 258 -23.74 27.95 -68.35
CA ARG A 258 -23.02 28.48 -69.52
C ARG A 258 -22.08 27.45 -70.12
N ASP A 259 -21.32 26.76 -69.28
CA ASP A 259 -20.41 25.72 -69.71
C ASP A 259 -21.15 24.48 -70.23
N GLU A 260 -22.24 24.08 -69.61
CA GLU A 260 -23.08 22.96 -70.07
C GLU A 260 -23.71 23.28 -71.44
N PHE A 261 -24.20 24.50 -71.64
CA PHE A 261 -24.72 24.94 -72.94
C PHE A 261 -23.65 24.89 -74.03
N ARG A 262 -22.45 25.43 -73.76
CA ARG A 262 -21.30 25.36 -74.68
C ARG A 262 -20.98 23.90 -75.03
N ARG A 263 -21.06 23.02 -74.03
CA ARG A 263 -20.78 21.59 -74.20
C ARG A 263 -21.81 20.87 -75.05
N ARG A 264 -23.08 21.09 -74.77
CA ARG A 264 -24.18 20.54 -75.58
C ARG A 264 -24.11 21.02 -77.02
N HIS A 265 -23.89 22.32 -77.23
CA HIS A 265 -23.81 22.88 -78.57
C HIS A 265 -22.73 22.21 -79.42
N ALA A 266 -21.50 22.17 -78.90
CA ALA A 266 -20.38 21.56 -79.62
C ALA A 266 -20.47 20.02 -79.72
N ALA A 267 -21.22 19.35 -78.83
CA ALA A 267 -21.53 17.92 -79.00
C ALA A 267 -22.53 17.70 -80.16
N VAL A 268 -23.60 18.49 -80.24
CA VAL A 268 -24.58 18.42 -81.33
C VAL A 268 -23.97 18.81 -82.69
N GLU A 269 -23.06 19.78 -82.72
CA GLU A 269 -22.31 20.14 -83.94
C GLU A 269 -21.44 18.98 -84.42
N ARG A 270 -20.68 18.35 -83.52
CA ARG A 270 -19.89 17.16 -83.87
C ARG A 270 -20.78 16.01 -84.34
N GLU A 271 -21.91 15.78 -83.68
CA GLU A 271 -22.88 14.76 -84.07
C GLU A 271 -23.41 15.02 -85.49
N ARG A 272 -23.75 16.29 -85.80
CA ARG A 272 -24.21 16.70 -87.13
C ARG A 272 -23.12 16.48 -88.19
N GLU A 273 -21.86 16.78 -87.90
CA GLU A 273 -20.74 16.56 -88.83
C GLU A 273 -20.48 15.08 -89.09
N ILE A 274 -20.51 14.26 -88.04
CA ILE A 274 -20.26 12.81 -88.12
C ILE A 274 -21.42 12.10 -88.87
N MET A 275 -22.67 12.50 -88.63
CA MET A 275 -23.87 11.83 -89.15
C MET A 275 -24.48 12.49 -90.39
N LYS A 276 -23.77 13.41 -91.04
CA LYS A 276 -24.26 14.15 -92.22
C LYS A 276 -24.70 13.26 -93.39
N ASP A 277 -24.11 12.07 -93.52
CA ASP A 277 -24.30 11.17 -94.66
C ASP A 277 -25.38 10.09 -94.39
N VAL A 278 -25.97 10.05 -93.19
CA VAL A 278 -26.94 9.01 -92.78
C VAL A 278 -28.38 9.51 -92.97
N PRO A 279 -29.19 8.90 -93.87
CA PRO A 279 -30.55 9.35 -94.13
C PRO A 279 -31.48 9.07 -92.94
N GLY A 280 -32.22 10.09 -92.50
CA GLY A 280 -33.19 10.01 -91.40
C GLY A 280 -32.64 10.29 -90.00
N TRP A 281 -31.34 10.62 -89.86
CA TRP A 281 -30.75 11.01 -88.58
C TRP A 281 -31.10 12.46 -88.20
N VAL A 282 -31.54 12.67 -86.96
CA VAL A 282 -31.85 14.00 -86.40
C VAL A 282 -30.86 14.31 -85.28
N PRO A 283 -29.90 15.25 -85.47
CA PRO A 283 -28.92 15.60 -84.45
C PRO A 283 -29.57 16.09 -83.15
N GLY A 284 -29.07 15.65 -82.00
CA GLY A 284 -29.56 16.05 -80.69
C GLY A 284 -30.89 15.42 -80.28
N GLN A 285 -31.39 14.43 -81.01
CA GLN A 285 -32.56 13.65 -80.59
C GLN A 285 -32.19 12.74 -79.40
N SER A 286 -33.08 12.64 -78.40
CA SER A 286 -32.88 11.76 -77.26
C SER A 286 -32.73 10.30 -77.70
N VAL A 287 -31.71 9.61 -77.18
CA VAL A 287 -31.50 8.17 -77.37
C VAL A 287 -32.64 7.35 -76.73
N TYR A 288 -33.27 7.89 -75.69
CA TYR A 288 -34.34 7.24 -74.96
C TYR A 288 -35.71 7.78 -75.39
N ASN A 289 -36.67 6.86 -75.63
CA ASN A 289 -38.06 7.18 -75.99
C ASN A 289 -38.95 7.57 -74.80
N GLY A 290 -38.37 7.77 -73.61
CA GLY A 290 -39.09 8.12 -72.38
C GLY A 290 -39.22 9.62 -72.17
N LYS A 291 -40.26 10.04 -71.45
CA LYS A 291 -40.46 11.45 -71.05
C LYS A 291 -39.59 11.89 -69.85
N ARG A 292 -38.77 10.99 -69.30
CA ARG A 292 -37.90 11.29 -68.15
C ARG A 292 -36.63 11.96 -68.64
N TYR A 293 -36.21 13.01 -67.95
CA TYR A 293 -34.92 13.65 -68.18
C TYR A 293 -33.79 12.64 -67.90
N ALA A 294 -32.87 12.50 -68.86
CA ALA A 294 -31.63 11.76 -68.70
C ALA A 294 -30.47 12.77 -68.79
N PRO A 295 -29.56 12.81 -67.81
CA PRO A 295 -28.42 13.71 -67.87
C PRO A 295 -27.44 13.26 -68.98
N ASP A 296 -26.98 14.21 -69.78
CA ASP A 296 -25.97 13.95 -70.82
C ASP A 296 -24.57 13.91 -70.18
N THR A 297 -23.85 12.81 -70.36
CA THR A 297 -22.42 12.73 -70.02
C THR A 297 -21.57 13.29 -71.15
N ILE A 298 -21.40 14.61 -71.18
CA ILE A 298 -20.57 15.28 -72.19
C ILE A 298 -19.14 15.44 -71.68
N ALA A 299 -18.17 14.85 -72.40
CA ALA A 299 -16.76 15.01 -72.09
C ALA A 299 -16.31 16.48 -72.18
N ASN A 300 -15.29 16.86 -71.40
CA ASN A 300 -14.72 18.20 -71.46
C ASN A 300 -14.26 18.54 -72.89
N ILE A 301 -14.66 19.71 -73.37
CA ILE A 301 -14.43 20.14 -74.75
C ILE A 301 -13.08 20.85 -74.85
N PRO A 302 -12.19 20.46 -75.79
CA PRO A 302 -10.98 21.19 -76.09
C PRO A 302 -11.29 22.64 -76.49
N LEU A 303 -10.46 23.62 -76.07
CA LEU A 303 -10.73 25.06 -76.32
C LEU A 303 -11.09 25.39 -77.78
N HIS A 304 -10.45 24.75 -78.76
CA HIS A 304 -10.66 25.00 -80.18
C HIS A 304 -12.04 24.61 -80.73
N GLN A 305 -12.83 23.85 -79.96
CA GLN A 305 -14.18 23.40 -80.34
C GLN A 305 -15.27 24.15 -79.58
N GLN A 306 -14.92 25.19 -78.80
CA GLN A 306 -15.89 25.97 -78.05
C GLN A 306 -16.60 26.99 -78.95
N PRO A 307 -17.92 27.21 -78.79
CA PRO A 307 -18.65 28.19 -79.58
C PRO A 307 -18.09 29.60 -79.34
N GLY A 308 -17.74 30.29 -80.43
CA GLY A 308 -17.16 31.65 -80.37
C GLY A 308 -15.65 31.71 -80.12
N PHE A 309 -14.95 30.57 -80.09
CA PHE A 309 -13.49 30.54 -80.03
C PHE A 309 -12.89 31.18 -81.29
N ARG A 310 -12.22 32.32 -81.11
CA ARG A 310 -11.37 32.93 -82.14
C ARG A 310 -9.93 32.53 -81.85
N LYS A 311 -9.27 31.99 -82.86
CA LYS A 311 -7.83 31.74 -82.82
C LYS A 311 -7.17 33.08 -83.13
N ASP A 312 -7.10 33.93 -82.12
CA ASP A 312 -6.28 35.14 -82.18
C ASP A 312 -4.80 34.74 -82.29
#